data_AF-A0A2P2KPJ8-F1
#
_entry.id   AF-A0A2P2KPJ8-F1
#
_cell.length_a   1.000
_cell.length_b   1.000
_cell.length_c   1.000
_cell.angle_alpha   90.00
_cell.angle_beta   90.00
_cell.angle_gamma   90.00
#
_symmetry.space_group_name_H-M   'P 1'
#
loop_
_entity.id
_entity.type
_entity.pdbx_description
1 polymer ?
#
loop_
_entity_poly.entity_id
_entity_poly.type
_entity_poly.pdbx_seq_one_letter_code
_entity_poly.pdbx_strand_id
1 'polypeptide(L)'
;MASQGEFVLAKPLSLDGDFGFDCKAPNVLQRILSLLKNVRPGSDLARFQVPPTFNAPKSQLQWLGEPIYCTSKELLHECNNPKSSLDRFLAVVAWAMSSKVPVRFGVAPYNPILGETHHVSRGSLNVILEQVSHHPPVACFHATDEEENIDITWCQHPVAKFCGTKVEVEVHGKRQLKLLNYGETYVIDTPKLLVKFLSLENDWFGNVSISCHETGLEAELCYTSSSFLSRKGKHSIKGKIYDRTSQKTLYEIGGHWNGYHNALLVSSKCSVFLVLLWLIACIVENKRYRPQHV
;
A
#
# COMPACT_ATOMS: atom_id res chain seq x y z
N MET A 1 19.23 37.56 -43.98
CA MET A 1 20.21 36.51 -43.67
C MET A 1 20.23 36.34 -42.15
N ALA A 2 19.48 35.37 -41.63
CA ALA A 2 19.52 35.01 -40.22
C ALA A 2 20.29 33.68 -40.11
N SER A 3 21.40 33.70 -39.39
CA SER A 3 22.23 32.53 -39.09
C SER A 3 21.43 31.58 -38.19
N GLN A 4 21.13 30.39 -38.70
CA GLN A 4 20.59 29.28 -37.91
C GLN A 4 21.66 28.83 -36.92
N GLY A 5 21.43 29.07 -35.62
CA GLY A 5 22.22 28.47 -34.55
C GLY A 5 21.84 27.00 -34.42
N GLU A 6 22.79 26.12 -34.68
CA GLU A 6 22.65 24.68 -34.48
C GLU A 6 22.73 24.39 -32.97
N PHE A 7 21.57 24.21 -32.33
CA PHE A 7 21.53 23.76 -30.94
C PHE A 7 21.82 22.27 -30.90
N VAL A 8 23.03 21.90 -30.49
CA VAL A 8 23.36 20.52 -30.10
C VAL A 8 22.66 20.24 -28.79
N LEU A 9 21.46 19.64 -28.86
CA LEU A 9 20.85 18.96 -27.74
C LEU A 9 21.79 17.81 -27.36
N ALA A 10 22.52 17.97 -26.26
CA ALA A 10 23.17 16.84 -25.62
C ALA A 10 22.11 15.75 -25.46
N LYS A 11 22.42 14.55 -25.97
CA LYS A 11 21.54 13.39 -25.90
C LYS A 11 21.01 13.30 -24.47
N PRO A 12 19.68 13.23 -24.24
CA PRO A 12 19.16 13.05 -22.90
C PRO A 12 19.90 11.86 -22.30
N LEU A 13 20.41 12.02 -21.07
CA LEU A 13 21.04 10.94 -20.34
C LEU A 13 20.06 9.77 -20.38
N SER A 14 20.37 8.79 -21.23
CA SER A 14 19.54 7.62 -21.39
C SER A 14 19.65 6.85 -20.08
N LEU A 15 18.66 7.00 -19.23
CA LEU A 15 18.35 6.03 -18.17
C LEU A 15 17.78 4.72 -18.77
N ASP A 16 17.93 4.53 -20.09
CA ASP A 16 17.94 3.22 -20.76
C ASP A 16 19.31 2.54 -20.64
N GLY A 17 20.25 3.08 -19.85
CA GLY A 17 21.15 2.19 -19.13
C GLY A 17 20.27 1.23 -18.36
N ASP A 18 20.39 -0.06 -18.64
CA ASP A 18 19.66 -1.18 -18.06
C ASP A 18 19.70 -1.13 -16.52
N PHE A 19 18.95 -0.20 -15.92
CA PHE A 19 18.57 -0.20 -14.51
C PHE A 19 17.25 -0.96 -14.41
N GLY A 20 17.16 -2.08 -15.13
CA GLY A 20 16.93 -3.30 -14.40
C GLY A 20 17.89 -3.32 -13.21
N PHE A 21 17.44 -2.84 -12.05
CA PHE A 21 17.86 -3.48 -10.81
C PHE A 21 17.31 -4.92 -10.89
N ASP A 22 17.88 -5.73 -11.77
CA ASP A 22 18.09 -7.15 -11.58
C ASP A 22 19.06 -7.24 -10.41
N CYS A 23 18.61 -6.82 -9.22
CA CYS A 23 19.11 -7.33 -7.96
C CYS A 23 18.63 -8.78 -7.79
N LYS A 24 18.73 -9.59 -8.86
CA LYS A 24 18.74 -11.03 -8.76
C LYS A 24 20.16 -11.39 -8.37
N ALA A 25 20.51 -11.10 -7.12
CA ALA A 25 21.69 -11.71 -6.54
C ALA A 25 21.54 -13.22 -6.77
N PRO A 26 22.49 -13.91 -7.43
CA PRO A 26 22.42 -15.35 -7.56
C PRO A 26 22.20 -15.93 -6.16
N ASN A 27 21.15 -16.75 -6.03
CA ASN A 27 20.74 -17.42 -4.80
C ASN A 27 20.18 -16.51 -3.67
N VAL A 28 19.32 -15.52 -3.97
CA VAL A 28 18.57 -14.72 -2.96
C VAL A 28 17.99 -15.60 -1.84
N LEU A 29 17.37 -16.73 -2.20
CA LEU A 29 16.82 -17.68 -1.23
C LEU A 29 17.87 -18.23 -0.26
N GLN A 30 19.01 -18.71 -0.78
CA GLN A 30 20.08 -19.26 0.06
C GLN A 30 20.64 -18.20 1.01
N ARG A 31 20.76 -16.95 0.56
CA ARG A 31 21.23 -15.85 1.40
C ARG A 31 20.24 -15.47 2.50
N ILE A 32 18.95 -15.43 2.19
CA ILE A 32 17.89 -15.21 3.20
C ILE A 32 17.90 -16.36 4.22
N LEU A 33 17.96 -17.60 3.76
CA LEU A 33 18.01 -18.77 4.63
C LEU A 33 19.30 -18.80 5.48
N SER A 34 20.44 -18.38 4.94
CA SER A 34 21.68 -18.28 5.71
C SER A 34 21.60 -17.21 6.80
N LEU A 35 20.94 -16.08 6.53
CA LEU A 35 20.71 -15.02 7.50
C LEU A 35 19.81 -15.49 8.66
N LEU A 36 18.82 -16.33 8.36
CA LEU A 36 17.85 -16.83 9.33
C LEU A 36 18.24 -18.17 9.97
N LYS A 37 19.40 -18.75 9.62
CA LYS A 37 19.83 -20.10 10.06
C LYS A 37 19.82 -20.27 11.58
N ASN A 38 20.15 -19.22 12.33
CA ASN A 38 20.22 -19.24 13.80
C ASN A 38 18.97 -18.64 14.47
N VAL A 39 17.99 -18.18 13.69
CA VAL A 39 16.75 -17.61 14.21
C VAL A 39 15.77 -18.75 14.47
N ARG A 40 15.20 -18.81 15.67
CA ARG A 40 14.23 -19.85 16.03
C ARG A 40 12.84 -19.49 15.53
N PRO A 41 12.02 -20.42 15.00
CA PRO A 41 10.61 -20.16 14.75
C PRO A 41 9.93 -19.61 16.01
N GLY A 42 9.13 -18.56 15.83
CA GLY A 42 8.52 -17.78 16.90
C GLY A 42 9.30 -16.53 17.31
N SER A 43 10.55 -16.36 16.86
CA SER A 43 11.37 -15.19 17.23
C SER A 43 10.82 -13.89 16.63
N ASP A 44 10.89 -12.83 17.43
CA ASP A 44 10.71 -11.45 16.99
C ASP A 44 11.96 -10.97 16.21
N LEU A 45 11.73 -10.31 15.09
CA LEU A 45 12.76 -9.78 14.20
C LEU A 45 13.00 -8.28 14.39
N ALA A 46 12.41 -7.62 15.39
CA ALA A 46 12.56 -6.17 15.62
C ALA A 46 14.03 -5.70 15.75
N ARG A 47 14.94 -6.56 16.22
CA ARG A 47 16.38 -6.29 16.33
C ARG A 47 17.23 -7.01 15.29
N PHE A 48 16.60 -7.68 14.33
CA PHE A 48 17.31 -8.42 13.29
C PHE A 48 17.87 -7.45 12.25
N GLN A 49 19.17 -7.50 12.02
CA GLN A 49 19.83 -6.66 11.02
C GLN A 49 19.94 -7.41 9.70
N VAL A 50 19.37 -6.83 8.64
CA VAL A 50 19.55 -7.31 7.27
C VAL A 50 20.77 -6.62 6.64
N PRO A 51 21.60 -7.33 5.85
CA PRO A 51 22.68 -6.71 5.10
C PRO A 51 22.15 -5.67 4.09
N PRO A 52 22.90 -4.58 3.81
CA PRO A 52 22.49 -3.53 2.87
C PRO A 52 22.11 -4.02 1.46
N THR A 53 22.61 -5.20 1.05
CA THR A 53 22.26 -5.82 -0.23
C THR A 53 20.78 -6.20 -0.36
N PHE A 54 20.05 -6.28 0.75
CA PHE A 54 18.60 -6.52 0.77
C PHE A 54 17.81 -5.22 0.90
N ASN A 55 18.48 -4.06 1.01
CA ASN A 55 17.80 -2.79 1.19
C ASN A 55 17.53 -2.09 -0.14
N ALA A 56 16.29 -1.63 -0.32
CA ALA A 56 15.98 -0.63 -1.33
C ALA A 56 16.68 0.68 -1.01
N PRO A 57 16.99 1.54 -2.00
CA PRO A 57 17.55 2.87 -1.76
C PRO A 57 16.49 3.86 -1.23
N LYS A 58 15.72 3.44 -0.22
CA LYS A 58 14.62 4.19 0.40
C LYS A 58 14.47 3.83 1.86
N SER A 59 14.18 4.79 2.72
CA SER A 59 13.82 4.51 4.12
C SER A 59 12.38 4.04 4.24
N GLN A 60 12.04 3.45 5.39
CA GLN A 60 10.69 2.99 5.65
C GLN A 60 9.68 4.15 5.66
N LEU A 61 10.11 5.37 6.01
CA LEU A 61 9.25 6.57 5.96
C LEU A 61 8.89 6.91 4.51
N GLN A 62 9.85 6.84 3.59
CA GLN A 62 9.57 7.04 2.15
C GLN A 62 8.59 5.97 1.65
N TRP A 63 8.86 4.70 1.96
CA TRP A 63 7.99 3.59 1.56
C TRP A 63 6.56 3.74 2.09
N LEU A 64 6.42 4.20 3.34
CA LEU A 64 5.13 4.45 3.99
C LEU A 64 4.33 5.55 3.31
N GLY A 65 4.99 6.62 2.87
CA GLY A 65 4.35 7.77 2.24
C GLY A 65 3.99 7.58 0.76
N GLU A 66 4.72 6.74 0.03
CA GLU A 66 4.55 6.54 -1.42
C GLU A 66 3.11 6.28 -1.89
N PRO A 67 2.30 5.43 -1.22
CA PRO A 67 0.90 5.24 -1.61
C PRO A 67 0.11 6.55 -1.64
N ILE A 68 0.42 7.52 -0.78
CA ILE A 68 -0.28 8.80 -0.68
C ILE A 68 0.09 9.73 -1.85
N TYR A 69 1.39 9.91 -2.13
CA TYR A 69 1.85 10.94 -3.08
C TYR A 69 2.22 10.43 -4.49
N CYS A 70 2.46 9.12 -4.68
CA CYS A 70 2.86 8.53 -5.96
C CYS A 70 1.77 7.71 -6.65
N THR A 71 0.98 6.94 -5.88
CA THR A 71 0.17 5.85 -6.45
C THR A 71 -1.32 6.13 -6.38
N SER A 72 -1.79 6.71 -5.28
CA SER A 72 -3.22 6.79 -4.98
C SER A 72 -3.74 8.22 -4.85
N LYS A 73 -3.01 9.24 -5.36
CA LYS A 73 -3.45 10.65 -5.29
C LYS A 73 -4.81 10.81 -5.96
N GLU A 74 -4.95 10.34 -7.20
CA GLU A 74 -6.19 10.47 -7.95
C GLU A 74 -7.35 9.76 -7.22
N LEU A 75 -7.13 8.53 -6.73
CA LEU A 75 -8.14 7.77 -5.99
C LEU A 75 -8.50 8.39 -4.63
N LEU A 76 -7.55 9.07 -3.99
CA LEU A 76 -7.78 9.78 -2.73
C LEU A 76 -8.71 10.99 -2.95
N HIS A 77 -8.49 11.75 -4.02
CA HIS A 77 -9.32 12.89 -4.39
C HIS A 77 -10.75 12.44 -4.73
N GLU A 78 -10.88 11.34 -5.46
CA GLU A 78 -12.17 10.74 -5.78
C GLU A 78 -13.00 10.32 -4.55
N CYS A 79 -12.41 10.25 -3.35
CA CYS A 79 -13.18 10.00 -2.13
C CYS A 79 -14.12 11.15 -1.76
N ASN A 80 -13.80 12.39 -2.14
CA ASN A 80 -14.61 13.58 -1.82
C ASN A 80 -15.67 13.92 -2.88
N ASN A 81 -15.54 13.39 -4.10
CA ASN A 81 -16.42 13.70 -5.22
C ASN A 81 -17.87 13.19 -5.04
N PRO A 82 -18.13 11.98 -4.51
CA PRO A 82 -19.48 11.46 -4.43
C PRO A 82 -20.36 12.20 -3.41
N LYS A 83 -21.62 12.46 -3.80
CA LYS A 83 -22.59 13.17 -2.94
C LYS A 83 -23.23 12.28 -1.88
N SER A 84 -23.41 10.99 -2.16
CA SER A 84 -24.00 10.06 -1.20
C SER A 84 -22.92 9.52 -0.24
N SER A 85 -23.26 9.34 1.03
CA SER A 85 -22.35 8.75 2.03
C SER A 85 -21.90 7.35 1.64
N LEU A 86 -22.80 6.57 1.02
CA LEU A 86 -22.51 5.22 0.55
C LEU A 86 -21.48 5.22 -0.57
N ASP A 87 -21.60 6.10 -1.55
CA ASP A 87 -20.66 6.19 -2.68
C ASP A 87 -19.30 6.70 -2.23
N ARG A 88 -19.24 7.63 -1.26
CA ARG A 88 -17.96 8.05 -0.65
C ARG A 88 -17.32 6.91 0.12
N PHE A 89 -18.10 6.19 0.93
CA PHE A 89 -17.59 5.04 1.67
C PHE A 89 -17.02 3.96 0.75
N LEU A 90 -17.73 3.70 -0.35
CA LEU A 90 -17.28 2.85 -1.45
C LEU A 90 -15.94 3.32 -2.05
N ALA A 91 -15.79 4.61 -2.32
CA ALA A 91 -14.54 5.20 -2.79
C ALA A 91 -13.39 5.05 -1.78
N VAL A 92 -13.66 5.25 -0.49
CA VAL A 92 -12.67 5.07 0.59
C VAL A 92 -12.22 3.61 0.70
N VAL A 93 -13.15 2.65 0.60
CA VAL A 93 -12.80 1.21 0.56
C VAL A 93 -11.90 0.90 -0.62
N ALA A 94 -12.23 1.42 -1.81
CA ALA A 94 -11.46 1.23 -3.03
C ALA A 94 -10.04 1.84 -2.91
N TRP A 95 -9.93 3.05 -2.37
CA TRP A 95 -8.64 3.71 -2.09
C TRP A 95 -7.81 2.93 -1.06
N ALA A 96 -8.42 2.47 0.04
CA ALA A 96 -7.73 1.70 1.07
C ALA A 96 -7.13 0.41 0.49
N MET A 97 -7.86 -0.27 -0.39
CA MET A 97 -7.41 -1.46 -1.09
C MET A 97 -6.29 -1.16 -2.10
N SER A 98 -6.38 -0.07 -2.87
CA SER A 98 -5.39 0.30 -3.88
C SER A 98 -4.05 0.74 -3.27
N SER A 99 -4.06 1.26 -2.03
CA SER A 99 -2.85 1.69 -1.31
C SER A 99 -1.88 0.55 -0.97
N LYS A 100 -2.22 -0.71 -1.26
CA LYS A 100 -1.41 -1.90 -0.96
C LYS A 100 -0.50 -2.24 -2.15
N VAL A 101 0.61 -1.51 -2.26
CA VAL A 101 1.63 -1.77 -3.30
C VAL A 101 2.29 -3.13 -3.05
N PRO A 102 2.39 -4.02 -4.06
CA PRO A 102 3.10 -5.29 -3.91
C PRO A 102 4.59 -5.04 -3.64
N VAL A 103 5.07 -5.51 -2.50
CA VAL A 103 6.48 -5.46 -2.12
C VAL A 103 7.24 -6.49 -2.96
N ARG A 104 8.32 -6.09 -3.64
CA ARG A 104 9.20 -7.05 -4.32
C ARG A 104 9.85 -7.97 -3.30
N PHE A 105 9.79 -9.28 -3.52
CA PHE A 105 10.42 -10.25 -2.62
C PHE A 105 11.93 -10.00 -2.53
N GLY A 106 12.49 -10.14 -1.33
CA GLY A 106 13.93 -10.00 -1.08
C GLY A 106 14.42 -8.56 -0.99
N VAL A 107 13.52 -7.57 -0.98
CA VAL A 107 13.88 -6.15 -0.80
C VAL A 107 13.09 -5.57 0.37
N ALA A 108 13.78 -4.91 1.29
CA ALA A 108 13.20 -4.17 2.41
C ALA A 108 13.65 -2.70 2.38
N PRO A 109 12.87 -1.73 2.87
CA PRO A 109 13.38 -0.37 3.07
C PRO A 109 14.48 -0.34 4.15
N TYR A 110 15.28 0.73 4.19
CA TYR A 110 16.12 1.02 5.35
C TYR A 110 15.27 1.32 6.58
N ASN A 111 15.67 0.78 7.73
CA ASN A 111 15.05 1.10 9.01
C ASN A 111 15.36 2.56 9.38
N PRO A 112 14.35 3.39 9.69
CA PRO A 112 14.60 4.79 10.03
C PRO A 112 15.30 4.92 11.38
N ILE A 113 16.14 5.93 11.52
CA ILE A 113 16.66 6.34 12.83
C ILE A 113 15.60 7.11 13.62
N LEU A 114 15.71 7.14 14.95
CA LEU A 114 14.82 7.95 15.79
C LEU A 114 14.92 9.43 15.40
N GLY A 115 13.79 10.09 15.18
CA GLY A 115 13.72 11.48 14.73
C GLY A 115 14.02 11.67 13.24
N GLU A 116 14.23 10.59 12.46
CA GLU A 116 14.24 10.71 11.00
C GLU A 116 12.89 11.24 10.53
N THR A 117 12.91 12.20 9.60
CA THR A 117 11.72 12.77 8.99
C THR A 117 11.74 12.60 7.47
N HIS A 118 10.56 12.41 6.88
CA HIS A 118 10.37 12.51 5.44
C HIS A 118 9.23 13.49 5.14
N HIS A 119 9.48 14.44 4.25
CA HIS A 119 8.50 15.46 3.85
C HIS A 119 8.35 15.49 2.33
N VAL A 120 7.10 15.60 1.86
CA VAL A 120 6.75 15.74 0.45
C VAL A 120 5.65 16.78 0.31
N SER A 121 5.88 17.78 -0.53
CA SER A 121 4.86 18.73 -1.00
C SER A 121 4.65 18.55 -2.50
N ARG A 122 3.38 18.44 -2.93
CA ARG A 122 3.01 18.29 -4.36
C ARG A 122 1.67 18.97 -4.65
N GLY A 123 1.73 20.23 -5.06
CA GLY A 123 0.53 21.08 -5.17
C GLY A 123 0.01 21.41 -3.77
N SER A 124 -1.29 21.24 -3.56
CA SER A 124 -1.97 21.36 -2.26
C SER A 124 -1.69 20.23 -1.27
N LEU A 125 -1.19 19.08 -1.77
CA LEU A 125 -0.87 17.91 -0.95
C LEU A 125 0.45 18.14 -0.19
N ASN A 126 0.40 18.05 1.13
CA ASN A 126 1.55 18.05 2.03
C ASN A 126 1.56 16.77 2.86
N VAL A 127 2.71 16.12 2.96
CA VAL A 127 2.89 14.86 3.70
C VAL A 127 4.12 14.98 4.58
N ILE A 128 3.96 14.75 5.88
CA ILE A 128 5.06 14.68 6.84
C ILE A 128 5.04 13.32 7.55
N LEU A 129 6.21 12.70 7.66
CA LEU A 129 6.42 11.45 8.37
C LEU A 129 7.59 11.59 9.33
N GLU A 130 7.50 10.96 10.48
CA GLU A 130 8.57 10.93 11.48
C GLU A 130 8.65 9.55 12.14
N GLN A 131 9.87 9.08 12.37
CA GLN A 131 10.13 7.93 13.25
C GLN A 131 10.14 8.41 14.71
N VAL A 132 9.01 8.25 15.40
CA VAL A 132 8.81 8.75 16.77
C VAL A 132 9.28 7.78 17.86
N SER A 133 9.56 6.53 17.52
CA SER A 133 10.14 5.54 18.44
C SER A 133 10.99 4.52 17.70
N HIS A 134 12.09 4.06 18.30
CA HIS A 134 12.98 3.05 17.71
C HIS A 134 12.76 1.64 18.31
N HIS A 135 12.43 1.56 19.60
CA HIS A 135 12.20 0.29 20.31
C HIS A 135 10.99 0.41 21.25
N PRO A 136 9.78 -0.01 20.81
CA PRO A 136 9.48 -0.58 19.49
C PRO A 136 9.54 0.46 18.35
N PRO A 137 9.71 0.04 17.08
CA PRO A 137 9.68 0.97 15.96
C PRO A 137 8.27 1.50 15.76
N VAL A 138 8.11 2.83 15.81
CA VAL A 138 6.86 3.53 15.52
C VAL A 138 7.15 4.68 14.58
N ALA A 139 6.43 4.71 13.46
CA ALA A 139 6.44 5.82 12.51
C ALA A 139 5.05 6.45 12.48
N CYS A 140 4.99 7.77 12.59
CA CYS A 140 3.76 8.53 12.44
C CYS A 140 3.79 9.33 11.13
N PHE A 141 2.63 9.49 10.51
CA PHE A 141 2.46 10.36 9.37
C PHE A 141 1.20 11.20 9.49
N HIS A 142 1.29 12.41 8.94
CA HIS A 142 0.19 13.32 8.71
C HIS A 142 0.24 13.79 7.26
N ALA A 143 -0.90 13.76 6.58
CA ALA A 143 -1.04 14.29 5.23
C ALA A 143 -2.26 15.19 5.14
N THR A 144 -2.13 16.33 4.47
CA THR A 144 -3.23 17.26 4.21
C THR A 144 -3.27 17.61 2.74
N ASP A 145 -4.47 17.79 2.19
CA ASP A 145 -4.68 18.41 0.89
C ASP A 145 -5.70 19.53 1.06
N GLU A 146 -5.23 20.78 0.92
CA GLU A 146 -6.05 21.98 1.16
C GLU A 146 -7.10 22.21 0.07
N GLU A 147 -6.80 21.87 -1.18
CA GLU A 147 -7.75 22.04 -2.30
C GLU A 147 -8.86 21.00 -2.22
N GLU A 148 -8.50 19.76 -1.85
CA GLU A 148 -9.46 18.67 -1.75
C GLU A 148 -10.12 18.58 -0.37
N ASN A 149 -9.70 19.37 0.62
CA ASN A 149 -10.20 19.32 1.99
C ASN A 149 -10.07 17.91 2.62
N ILE A 150 -8.86 17.34 2.54
CA ILE A 150 -8.52 16.01 3.06
C ILE A 150 -7.50 16.13 4.19
N ASP A 151 -7.69 15.35 5.25
CA ASP A 151 -6.73 15.17 6.36
C ASP A 151 -6.55 13.68 6.65
N ILE A 152 -5.30 13.22 6.75
CA ILE A 152 -4.97 11.83 7.01
C ILE A 152 -3.94 11.73 8.12
N THR A 153 -4.21 10.91 9.12
CA THR A 153 -3.27 10.61 10.20
C THR A 153 -3.10 9.10 10.37
N TRP A 154 -1.88 8.67 10.68
CA TRP A 154 -1.61 7.28 11.03
C TRP A 154 -0.31 7.19 11.83
N CYS A 155 -0.31 6.43 12.91
CA CYS A 155 0.91 5.92 13.52
C CYS A 155 0.93 4.41 13.36
N GLN A 156 1.99 3.87 12.76
CA GLN A 156 2.16 2.44 12.55
C GLN A 156 3.29 1.87 13.40
N HIS A 157 3.03 0.69 13.96
CA HIS A 157 4.00 -0.11 14.68
C HIS A 157 4.05 -1.53 14.06
N PRO A 158 5.02 -1.81 13.17
CA PRO A 158 5.18 -3.13 12.59
C PRO A 158 5.90 -4.09 13.55
N VAL A 159 5.38 -5.31 13.66
CA VAL A 159 5.94 -6.42 14.44
C VAL A 159 6.18 -7.59 13.50
N ALA A 160 7.44 -7.96 13.29
CA ALA A 160 7.83 -9.03 12.39
C ALA A 160 8.19 -10.30 13.17
N LYS A 161 7.52 -11.41 12.85
CA LYS A 161 7.72 -12.72 13.49
C LYS A 161 8.21 -13.73 12.48
N PHE A 162 9.33 -14.39 12.78
CA PHE A 162 9.82 -15.51 11.99
C PHE A 162 9.06 -16.79 12.31
N CYS A 163 8.54 -17.47 11.29
CA CYS A 163 7.74 -18.68 11.41
C CYS A 163 8.43 -19.89 10.74
N GLY A 164 9.76 -19.91 10.67
CA GLY A 164 10.55 -20.99 10.07
C GLY A 164 10.73 -20.84 8.55
N THR A 165 9.64 -20.97 7.79
CA THR A 165 9.69 -20.89 6.31
C THR A 165 9.16 -19.58 5.74
N LYS A 166 8.72 -18.68 6.62
CA LYS A 166 8.08 -17.41 6.30
C LYS A 166 8.28 -16.40 7.42
N VAL A 167 8.05 -15.13 7.12
CA VAL A 167 7.93 -14.03 8.09
C VAL A 167 6.53 -13.46 8.01
N GLU A 168 5.90 -13.31 9.17
CA GLU A 168 4.61 -12.64 9.33
C GLU A 168 4.85 -11.26 9.93
N VAL A 169 4.37 -10.20 9.28
CA VAL A 169 4.47 -8.83 9.79
C VAL A 169 3.06 -8.33 10.09
N GLU A 170 2.80 -8.11 11.37
CA GLU A 170 1.59 -7.46 11.86
C GLU A 170 1.85 -5.96 11.98
N VAL A 171 0.94 -5.13 11.45
CA VAL A 171 1.08 -3.67 11.51
C VAL A 171 0.01 -3.14 12.45
N HIS A 172 0.43 -2.75 13.65
CA HIS A 172 -0.44 -2.11 14.62
C HIS A 172 -0.64 -0.64 14.27
N GLY A 173 -1.81 -0.12 14.63
CA GLY A 173 -2.21 1.26 14.38
C GLY A 173 -3.21 1.38 13.22
N LYS A 174 -4.15 2.29 13.37
CA LYS A 174 -5.23 2.53 12.40
C LYS A 174 -5.00 3.84 11.68
N ARG A 175 -5.27 3.86 10.38
CA ARG A 175 -5.27 5.09 9.59
C ARG A 175 -6.61 5.79 9.78
N GLN A 176 -6.58 7.09 9.99
CA GLN A 176 -7.76 7.95 9.97
C GLN A 176 -7.70 8.81 8.73
N LEU A 177 -8.71 8.72 7.87
CA LEU A 177 -8.95 9.62 6.74
C LEU A 177 -10.15 10.49 7.10
N LYS A 178 -10.01 11.80 7.00
CA LYS A 178 -11.10 12.76 7.18
C LYS A 178 -11.42 13.43 5.87
N LEU A 179 -12.70 13.39 5.52
CA LEU A 179 -13.27 14.12 4.40
C LEU A 179 -13.95 15.37 4.97
N LEU A 180 -13.21 16.48 5.01
CA LEU A 180 -13.62 17.67 5.79
C LEU A 180 -14.88 18.33 5.20
N ASN A 181 -15.11 18.19 3.89
CA ASN A 181 -16.33 18.66 3.21
C ASN A 181 -17.62 18.07 3.80
N TYR A 182 -17.55 16.88 4.42
CA TYR A 182 -18.71 16.15 4.93
C TYR A 182 -18.66 15.95 6.45
N GLY A 183 -17.55 16.33 7.11
CA GLY A 183 -17.33 16.05 8.52
C GLY A 183 -17.24 14.55 8.82
N GLU A 184 -16.79 13.74 7.86
CA GLU A 184 -16.74 12.28 7.98
C GLU A 184 -15.34 11.80 8.33
N THR A 185 -15.24 10.87 9.29
CA THR A 185 -13.97 10.24 9.68
C THR A 185 -14.02 8.74 9.40
N TYR A 186 -13.09 8.29 8.57
CA TYR A 186 -12.93 6.89 8.19
C TYR A 186 -11.74 6.28 8.94
N VAL A 187 -12.00 5.22 9.70
CA VAL A 187 -10.99 4.46 10.43
C VAL A 187 -10.71 3.17 9.67
N ILE A 188 -9.45 2.97 9.29
CA ILE A 188 -9.01 1.92 8.36
C ILE A 188 -7.91 1.08 9.02
N ASP A 189 -8.14 -0.23 9.12
CA ASP A 189 -7.14 -1.20 9.56
C ASP A 189 -6.15 -1.55 8.43
N THR A 190 -5.06 -2.25 8.79
CA THR A 190 -4.05 -2.73 7.83
C THR A 190 -3.96 -4.26 7.86
N PRO A 191 -3.95 -4.95 6.71
CA PRO A 191 -3.75 -6.39 6.66
C PRO A 191 -2.31 -6.74 7.07
N LYS A 192 -2.10 -7.99 7.47
CA LYS A 192 -0.77 -8.50 7.78
C LYS A 192 -0.02 -8.81 6.49
N LEU A 193 1.30 -8.57 6.49
CA LEU A 193 2.18 -8.93 5.39
C LEU A 193 2.78 -10.32 5.64
N LEU A 194 2.84 -11.13 4.61
CA LEU A 194 3.41 -12.47 4.62
C LEU A 194 4.56 -12.56 3.62
N VAL A 195 5.77 -12.75 4.11
CA VAL A 195 6.97 -12.97 3.27
C VAL A 195 7.26 -14.46 3.25
N LYS A 196 7.08 -15.13 2.10
CA LYS A 196 7.27 -16.59 1.97
C LYS A 196 8.56 -16.90 1.22
N PHE A 197 9.47 -17.62 1.88
CA PHE A 197 10.79 -17.88 1.31
C PHE A 197 10.76 -18.94 0.21
N LEU A 198 10.00 -20.02 0.40
CA LEU A 198 9.98 -21.12 -0.58
C LEU A 198 9.31 -20.74 -1.90
N SER A 199 8.22 -19.96 -1.85
CA SER A 199 7.53 -19.47 -3.05
C SER A 199 8.06 -18.13 -3.56
N LEU A 200 9.06 -17.54 -2.89
CA LEU A 200 9.66 -16.25 -3.25
C LEU A 200 8.61 -15.15 -3.49
N GLU A 201 7.55 -15.15 -2.68
CA GLU A 201 6.40 -14.27 -2.86
C GLU A 201 6.07 -13.53 -1.56
N ASN A 202 5.59 -12.30 -1.72
CA ASN A 202 4.99 -11.54 -0.65
C ASN A 202 3.47 -11.55 -0.83
N ASP A 203 2.72 -11.65 0.26
CA ASP A 203 1.26 -11.71 0.23
C ASP A 203 0.63 -10.91 1.37
N TRP A 204 -0.61 -10.48 1.17
CA TRP A 204 -1.41 -9.87 2.24
C TRP A 204 -2.39 -10.89 2.80
N PHE A 205 -2.58 -10.90 4.11
CA PHE A 205 -3.53 -11.78 4.77
C PHE A 205 -4.15 -11.18 6.03
N GLY A 206 -5.25 -11.79 6.48
CA GLY A 206 -5.96 -11.37 7.68
C GLY A 206 -7.16 -10.47 7.39
N ASN A 207 -7.81 -10.06 8.47
CA ASN A 207 -9.04 -9.27 8.40
C ASN A 207 -8.72 -7.78 8.52
N VAL A 208 -9.46 -6.96 7.77
CA VAL A 208 -9.36 -5.51 7.75
C VAL A 208 -10.76 -4.95 7.93
N SER A 209 -10.94 -4.06 8.91
CA SER A 209 -12.15 -3.26 9.03
C SER A 209 -11.92 -1.86 8.47
N ILE A 210 -12.98 -1.32 7.85
CA ILE A 210 -13.09 0.08 7.48
C ILE A 210 -14.43 0.56 8.04
N SER A 211 -14.45 1.68 8.74
CA SER A 211 -15.68 2.18 9.36
C SER A 211 -15.74 3.70 9.30
N CYS A 212 -16.96 4.23 9.16
CA CYS A 212 -17.26 5.65 9.33
C CYS A 212 -18.39 5.78 10.35
N HIS A 213 -18.09 6.40 11.49
CA HIS A 213 -19.03 6.47 12.60
C HIS A 213 -20.23 7.37 12.26
N GLU A 214 -19.97 8.48 11.58
CA GLU A 214 -20.95 9.52 11.24
C GLU A 214 -22.01 9.00 10.27
N THR A 215 -21.64 8.10 9.36
CA THR A 215 -22.56 7.50 8.39
C THR A 215 -23.12 6.16 8.83
N GLY A 216 -22.52 5.52 9.84
CA GLY A 216 -22.87 4.17 10.28
C GLY A 216 -22.49 3.06 9.30
N LEU A 217 -21.66 3.35 8.29
CA LEU A 217 -21.22 2.38 7.29
C LEU A 217 -19.94 1.66 7.73
N GLU A 218 -19.92 0.35 7.49
CA GLU A 218 -18.77 -0.50 7.81
C GLU A 218 -18.46 -1.49 6.68
N ALA A 219 -17.18 -1.80 6.53
CA ALA A 219 -16.67 -2.84 5.64
C ALA A 219 -15.82 -3.82 6.42
N GLU A 220 -16.01 -5.10 6.12
CA GLU A 220 -15.14 -6.18 6.58
C GLU A 220 -14.52 -6.84 5.36
N LEU A 221 -13.19 -6.82 5.30
CA LEU A 221 -12.40 -7.45 4.25
C LEU A 221 -11.56 -8.56 4.84
N CYS A 222 -11.46 -9.68 4.14
CA CYS A 222 -10.66 -10.84 4.48
C CYS A 222 -9.69 -11.12 3.35
N TYR A 223 -8.40 -10.87 3.61
CA TYR A 223 -7.31 -11.19 2.72
C TYR A 223 -6.85 -12.61 3.00
N THR A 224 -6.79 -13.42 1.95
CA THR A 224 -6.41 -14.82 2.04
C THR A 224 -5.21 -15.11 1.17
N SER A 225 -4.18 -15.65 1.82
CA SER A 225 -2.98 -16.13 1.16
C SER A 225 -3.09 -17.63 0.88
N SER A 226 -2.72 -18.06 -0.33
CA SER A 226 -2.71 -19.48 -0.66
C SER A 226 -1.65 -20.24 0.15
N SER A 227 -2.02 -21.40 0.69
CA SER A 227 -1.06 -22.39 1.19
C SER A 227 -0.69 -23.37 0.07
N PHE A 228 0.47 -24.02 0.16
CA PHE A 228 0.98 -25.00 -0.82
C PHE A 228 -0.04 -26.13 -1.15
N LEU A 229 -0.97 -26.42 -0.24
CA LEU A 229 -2.00 -27.45 -0.34
C LEU A 229 -3.40 -26.94 -0.72
N SER A 230 -3.61 -25.62 -0.84
CA SER A 230 -4.96 -25.06 -0.96
C SER A 230 -5.33 -24.76 -2.41
N ARG A 231 -6.48 -25.29 -2.87
CA ARG A 231 -7.14 -24.92 -4.15
C ARG A 231 -7.78 -23.53 -4.12
N LYS A 232 -7.73 -22.80 -3.00
CA LYS A 232 -8.17 -21.40 -2.94
C LYS A 232 -7.26 -20.54 -3.82
N GLY A 233 -7.86 -19.64 -4.60
CA GLY A 233 -7.12 -18.73 -5.47
C GLY A 233 -6.11 -17.90 -4.70
N LYS A 234 -4.89 -17.77 -5.23
CA LYS A 234 -3.84 -16.93 -4.64
C LYS A 234 -4.34 -15.49 -4.53
N HIS A 235 -3.87 -14.76 -3.51
CA HIS A 235 -4.14 -13.31 -3.37
C HIS A 235 -5.62 -12.94 -3.35
N SER A 236 -6.48 -13.81 -2.82
CA SER A 236 -7.93 -13.57 -2.84
C SER A 236 -8.36 -12.65 -1.71
N ILE A 237 -9.26 -11.73 -2.04
CA ILE A 237 -9.98 -10.88 -1.10
C ILE A 237 -11.47 -11.21 -1.15
N LYS A 238 -12.10 -11.26 0.02
CA LYS A 238 -13.56 -11.33 0.18
C LYS A 238 -14.00 -10.34 1.22
N GLY A 239 -15.23 -9.85 1.14
CA GLY A 239 -15.73 -8.92 2.13
C GLY A 239 -17.18 -8.54 1.92
N LYS A 240 -17.64 -7.63 2.77
CA LYS A 240 -18.97 -7.06 2.71
C LYS A 240 -18.93 -5.61 3.18
N ILE A 241 -19.84 -4.80 2.66
CA ILE A 241 -20.17 -3.47 3.17
C ILE A 241 -21.58 -3.53 3.70
N TYR A 242 -21.80 -3.01 4.90
CA TYR A 242 -23.08 -3.04 5.57
C TYR A 242 -23.33 -1.78 6.38
N ASP A 243 -24.61 -1.53 6.65
CA ASP A 243 -25.04 -0.49 7.57
C ASP A 243 -25.05 -1.08 8.99
N ARG A 244 -24.32 -0.46 9.92
CA ARG A 244 -24.15 -0.96 11.30
C ARG A 244 -25.47 -1.00 12.07
N THR A 245 -26.36 -0.03 11.85
CA THR A 245 -27.58 0.08 12.64
C THR A 245 -28.60 -0.97 12.23
N SER A 246 -28.83 -1.10 10.93
CA SER A 246 -29.77 -2.07 10.36
C SER A 246 -29.19 -3.47 10.18
N GLN A 247 -27.87 -3.62 10.30
CA GLN A 247 -27.12 -4.85 10.00
C GLN A 247 -27.36 -5.37 8.56
N LYS A 248 -27.83 -4.49 7.67
CA LYS A 248 -28.14 -4.84 6.28
C LYS A 248 -26.88 -4.80 5.44
N THR A 249 -26.52 -5.94 4.86
CA THR A 249 -25.49 -5.99 3.81
C THR A 249 -25.95 -5.21 2.58
N LEU A 250 -25.14 -4.23 2.18
CA LEU A 250 -25.36 -3.36 1.02
C LEU A 250 -24.61 -3.88 -0.20
N TYR A 251 -23.38 -4.38 0.02
CA TYR A 251 -22.52 -4.93 -1.02
C TYR A 251 -21.72 -6.11 -0.52
N GLU A 252 -21.42 -7.03 -1.42
CA GLU A 252 -20.40 -8.07 -1.24
C GLU A 252 -19.19 -7.73 -2.10
N ILE A 253 -17.99 -8.01 -1.59
CA ILE A 253 -16.72 -7.80 -2.26
C ILE A 253 -16.08 -9.17 -2.48
N GLY A 254 -15.64 -9.46 -3.70
CA GLY A 254 -14.86 -10.66 -3.98
C GLY A 254 -13.88 -10.41 -5.12
N GLY A 255 -12.68 -10.98 -5.06
CA GLY A 255 -11.73 -10.89 -6.15
C GLY A 255 -10.31 -11.25 -5.74
N HIS A 256 -9.35 -10.70 -6.46
CA HIS A 256 -7.92 -10.83 -6.20
C HIS A 256 -7.29 -9.45 -6.04
N TRP A 257 -6.35 -9.31 -5.10
CA TRP A 257 -5.69 -8.03 -4.83
C TRP A 257 -4.46 -7.78 -5.71
N ASN A 258 -3.94 -8.80 -6.41
CA ASN A 258 -2.79 -8.67 -7.31
C ASN A 258 -3.20 -8.74 -8.80
N GLY A 259 -2.78 -7.75 -9.58
CA GLY A 259 -3.35 -7.41 -10.90
C GLY A 259 -3.10 -8.36 -12.08
N TYR A 260 -2.83 -9.66 -11.87
CA TYR A 260 -2.69 -10.60 -13.01
C TYR A 260 -4.04 -11.12 -13.53
N HIS A 261 -5.11 -11.04 -12.72
CA HIS A 261 -6.46 -11.49 -13.09
C HIS A 261 -7.51 -10.59 -12.41
N ASN A 262 -7.75 -9.40 -12.96
CA ASN A 262 -8.67 -8.41 -12.39
C ASN A 262 -10.14 -8.77 -12.66
N ALA A 263 -10.80 -9.34 -11.65
CA ALA A 263 -12.23 -9.18 -11.45
C ALA A 263 -12.49 -9.04 -9.95
N LEU A 264 -12.49 -7.80 -9.46
CA LEU A 264 -13.21 -7.49 -8.23
C LEU A 264 -14.69 -7.45 -8.62
N LEU A 265 -15.46 -8.41 -8.14
CA LEU A 265 -16.90 -8.41 -8.26
C LEU A 265 -17.44 -7.76 -6.99
N VAL A 266 -17.98 -6.56 -7.15
CA VAL A 266 -18.90 -5.98 -6.17
C VAL A 266 -20.30 -6.27 -6.62
N SER A 267 -20.91 -7.28 -6.00
CA SER A 267 -22.26 -7.73 -6.34
C SER A 267 -23.28 -6.85 -5.61
N SER A 268 -23.71 -5.75 -6.25
CA SER A 268 -25.12 -5.29 -6.28
C SER A 268 -25.29 -4.13 -7.30
N LYS A 269 -26.54 -3.73 -7.59
CA LYS A 269 -27.02 -2.88 -8.71
C LYS A 269 -26.48 -1.43 -8.73
N CYS A 270 -25.17 -1.22 -8.87
CA CYS A 270 -24.62 0.13 -9.03
C CYS A 270 -23.52 0.16 -10.11
N SER A 271 -23.85 0.72 -11.28
CA SER A 271 -22.93 0.89 -12.41
C SER A 271 -21.71 1.77 -12.10
N VAL A 272 -21.76 2.55 -11.01
CA VAL A 272 -20.71 3.49 -10.59
C VAL A 272 -19.46 2.74 -10.06
N PHE A 273 -19.64 1.57 -9.43
CA PHE A 273 -18.52 0.83 -8.84
C PHE A 273 -17.70 0.00 -9.84
N LEU A 274 -18.31 -0.39 -10.96
CA LEU A 274 -17.60 -1.00 -12.11
C LEU A 274 -16.58 -0.03 -12.72
N VAL A 275 -16.88 1.27 -12.71
CA VAL A 275 -15.99 2.32 -13.26
C VAL A 275 -14.79 2.57 -12.33
N LEU A 276 -14.99 2.56 -11.01
CA LEU A 276 -13.90 2.75 -10.05
C LEU A 276 -12.94 1.54 -10.02
N LEU A 277 -13.46 0.33 -10.19
CA LEU A 277 -12.67 -0.90 -10.37
C LEU A 277 -11.90 -0.91 -11.70
N TRP A 278 -12.51 -0.37 -12.77
CA TRP A 278 -11.83 -0.16 -14.04
C TRP A 278 -10.73 0.91 -13.93
N LEU A 279 -10.93 1.99 -13.18
CA LEU A 279 -9.90 2.99 -12.86
C LEU A 279 -8.75 2.39 -12.06
N ILE A 280 -9.03 1.55 -11.05
CA ILE A 280 -7.99 0.79 -10.33
C ILE A 280 -7.22 -0.13 -11.29
N ALA A 281 -7.91 -0.85 -12.19
CA ALA A 281 -7.27 -1.68 -13.20
C ALA A 281 -6.41 -0.87 -14.19
N CYS A 282 -6.91 0.28 -14.68
CA CYS A 282 -6.18 1.17 -15.58
C CYS A 282 -4.97 1.84 -14.91
N ILE A 283 -5.05 2.23 -13.64
CA ILE A 283 -3.91 2.81 -12.89
C ILE A 283 -2.83 1.75 -12.64
N VAL A 284 -3.22 0.50 -12.36
CA VAL A 284 -2.29 -0.63 -12.18
C VAL A 284 -1.65 -1.05 -13.50
N GLU A 285 -2.39 -1.05 -14.61
CA GLU A 285 -1.88 -1.41 -15.95
C GLU A 285 -1.03 -0.29 -16.59
N ASN A 286 -1.34 0.99 -16.37
CA ASN A 286 -0.58 2.11 -16.95
C ASN A 286 0.74 2.45 -16.24
N LYS A 287 1.06 1.84 -15.09
CA LYS A 287 2.31 2.11 -14.35
C LYS A 287 3.42 1.08 -14.59
N ARG A 288 3.58 0.59 -15.85
CA ARG A 288 4.95 0.39 -16.38
C ARG A 288 5.56 1.79 -16.55
N TYR A 289 6.21 2.24 -15.48
CA TYR A 289 6.95 3.48 -15.33
C TYR A 289 7.57 3.99 -16.66
N ARG A 290 7.02 5.07 -17.22
CA ARG A 290 7.78 6.02 -18.04
C ARG A 290 7.85 7.32 -17.25
N PRO A 291 9.03 7.76 -16.77
CA PRO A 291 9.15 9.05 -16.13
C PRO A 291 8.89 10.13 -17.18
N GLN A 292 7.91 11.01 -16.93
CA GLN A 292 7.80 12.27 -17.64
C GLN A 292 8.76 13.24 -16.96
N HIS A 293 9.78 13.68 -17.71
CA HIS A 293 10.73 14.70 -17.29
C HIS A 293 10.02 16.07 -17.23
N VAL A 294 10.31 16.83 -16.17
CA VAL A 294 10.22 18.30 -16.14
C VAL A 294 11.52 18.85 -16.70
#